data_AF-A0A401ILC1-F1
#
_entry.id   AF-A0A401ILC1-F1
#
_cell.length_a   1.000
_cell.length_b   1.000
_cell.length_c   1.000
_cell.angle_alpha   90.00
_cell.angle_beta   90.00
_cell.angle_gamma   90.00
#
_symmetry.space_group_name_H-M   'P 1'
#
loop_
_entity.id
_entity.type
_entity.pdbx_description
1 polymer ?
#
loop_
_entity_poly.entity_id
_entity_poly.type
_entity_poly.pdbx_seq_one_letter_code
_entity_poly.pdbx_strand_id
1 'polypeptide(L)'
;MKDNSVPLPNIAGETGVQQRYTQKSISEQRVEKELLWLISVGILRREVDGQGITDSFRLTPLGRQLTAQWEITRQIWQEPSWWERLLNTLTRWFSLPF
;
A
#
# COMPACT_ATOMS: atom_id res chain seq x y z
N MET A 1 -2.19 8.01 -6.47
CA MET A 1 -1.99 7.99 -5.00
C MET A 1 -1.15 9.14 -4.43
N LYS A 2 -0.28 9.82 -5.20
CA LYS A 2 0.50 10.95 -4.68
C LYS A 2 -0.36 12.10 -4.18
N ASP A 3 -1.28 12.55 -5.04
CA ASP A 3 -2.07 13.76 -4.78
C ASP A 3 -3.53 13.46 -4.48
N ASN A 4 -4.02 12.28 -4.88
CA ASN A 4 -5.42 11.87 -4.75
C ASN A 4 -5.55 10.45 -4.20
N SER A 5 -6.68 10.21 -3.53
CA SER A 5 -7.13 8.90 -3.09
C SER A 5 -7.52 8.03 -4.28
N VAL A 6 -7.20 6.74 -4.21
CA VAL A 6 -7.41 5.79 -5.32
C VAL A 6 -8.32 4.66 -4.84
N PRO A 7 -9.46 4.41 -5.53
CA PRO A 7 -10.38 3.32 -5.18
C PRO A 7 -9.71 1.95 -5.25
N LEU A 8 -10.10 1.03 -4.35
CA LEU A 8 -9.58 -0.34 -4.35
C LEU A 8 -9.69 -1.06 -5.72
N PRO A 9 -10.81 -0.97 -6.46
CA PRO A 9 -10.94 -1.63 -7.76
C PRO A 9 -9.94 -1.14 -8.82
N ASN A 10 -9.43 0.08 -8.67
CA ASN A 10 -8.42 0.65 -9.58
C ASN A 10 -7.00 0.13 -9.30
N ILE A 11 -6.78 -0.45 -8.12
CA ILE A 11 -5.49 -0.99 -7.66
C ILE A 11 -5.42 -2.50 -7.90
N ALA A 12 -6.56 -3.19 -7.85
CA ALA A 12 -6.65 -4.64 -7.98
C ALA A 12 -6.90 -5.12 -9.42
N GLY A 13 -6.73 -6.44 -9.62
CA GLY A 13 -7.01 -7.12 -10.88
C GLY A 13 -6.21 -6.58 -12.08
N GLU A 14 -6.80 -6.69 -13.28
CA GLU A 14 -6.20 -6.19 -14.52
C GLU A 14 -6.11 -4.66 -14.55
N THR A 15 -7.08 -3.97 -13.93
CA THR A 15 -7.08 -2.51 -13.83
C THR A 15 -5.84 -2.01 -13.08
N GLY A 16 -5.46 -2.68 -11.99
CA GLY A 16 -4.24 -2.42 -11.24
C GLY A 16 -2.96 -2.51 -12.07
N VAL A 17 -2.89 -3.49 -12.97
CA VAL A 17 -1.75 -3.66 -13.90
C VAL A 17 -1.74 -2.54 -14.94
N GLN A 18 -2.88 -2.25 -15.56
CA GLN A 18 -3.02 -1.21 -16.57
C GLN A 18 -2.67 0.18 -16.01
N GLN A 19 -3.09 0.47 -14.78
CA GLN A 19 -2.80 1.71 -14.07
C GLN A 19 -1.42 1.69 -13.37
N ARG A 20 -0.65 0.61 -13.51
CA ARG A 20 0.71 0.42 -12.96
C ARG A 20 0.79 0.52 -11.43
N TYR A 21 -0.29 0.17 -10.73
CA TYR A 21 -0.27 0.01 -9.28
C TYR A 21 0.27 -1.35 -8.86
N THR A 22 0.13 -2.37 -9.70
CA THR A 22 0.69 -3.71 -9.48
C THR A 22 1.45 -4.18 -10.71
N GLN A 23 2.46 -5.04 -10.50
CA GLN A 23 3.23 -5.64 -11.62
C GLN A 23 2.53 -6.85 -12.24
N LYS A 24 1.55 -7.42 -11.53
CA LYS A 24 0.75 -8.57 -11.96
C LYS A 24 -0.67 -8.42 -11.44
N SER A 25 -1.60 -9.16 -12.03
CA SER A 25 -2.98 -9.21 -11.57
C SER A 25 -3.03 -9.83 -10.16
N ILE A 26 -3.60 -9.12 -9.20
CA ILE A 26 -3.72 -9.54 -7.80
C ILE A 26 -5.20 -9.41 -7.41
N SER A 27 -5.75 -10.40 -6.71
CA SER A 27 -7.13 -10.35 -6.24
C SER A 27 -7.38 -9.17 -5.31
N GLU A 28 -8.59 -8.63 -5.35
CA GLU A 28 -8.99 -7.49 -4.54
C GLU A 28 -8.78 -7.72 -3.04
N GLN A 29 -9.16 -8.88 -2.53
CA GLN A 29 -8.94 -9.28 -1.13
C GLN A 29 -7.45 -9.26 -0.74
N ARG A 30 -6.57 -9.70 -1.65
CA ARG A 30 -5.13 -9.70 -1.38
C ARG A 30 -4.58 -8.28 -1.43
N VAL A 31 -5.00 -7.46 -2.39
CA VAL A 31 -4.63 -6.04 -2.43
C VAL A 31 -5.09 -5.34 -1.15
N GLU A 32 -6.35 -5.51 -0.75
CA GLU A 32 -6.89 -4.90 0.48
C GLU A 32 -6.06 -5.29 1.71
N LYS A 33 -5.74 -6.58 1.88
CA LYS A 33 -4.88 -7.04 2.98
C LYS A 33 -3.52 -6.33 3.00
N GLU A 34 -2.89 -6.17 1.83
CA GLU A 34 -1.60 -5.49 1.72
C GLU A 34 -1.73 -3.99 1.99
N LEU A 35 -2.80 -3.34 1.53
CA LEU A 35 -3.07 -1.91 1.80
C LEU A 35 -3.39 -1.67 3.28
N LEU A 36 -4.13 -2.56 3.94
CA LEU A 36 -4.41 -2.49 5.37
C LEU A 36 -3.13 -2.60 6.20
N TRP A 37 -2.18 -3.44 5.79
CA TRP A 37 -0.85 -3.45 6.41
C TRP A 37 -0.12 -2.11 6.26
N LEU A 38 -0.16 -1.52 5.07
CA LEU A 38 0.46 -0.21 4.85
C LEU A 38 -0.23 0.90 5.66
N ILE A 39 -1.52 0.75 5.98
CA ILE A 39 -2.22 1.62 6.94
C ILE A 39 -1.70 1.38 8.36
N SER A 40 -1.53 0.12 8.79
CA SER A 40 -1.08 -0.18 10.17
C SER A 40 0.34 0.32 10.45
N VAL A 41 1.20 0.38 9.43
CA VAL A 41 2.55 0.99 9.56
C VAL A 41 2.57 2.49 9.23
N GLY A 42 1.41 3.13 9.04
CA GLY A 42 1.28 4.58 8.91
C GLY A 42 1.61 5.17 7.52
N ILE A 43 1.75 4.34 6.50
CA ILE A 43 2.13 4.75 5.13
C ILE A 43 0.91 5.18 4.32
N LEU A 44 -0.22 4.51 4.53
CA LEU A 44 -1.49 4.79 3.86
C LEU A 44 -2.56 5.21 4.86
N ARG A 45 -3.62 5.82 4.32
CA ARG A 45 -4.90 6.03 5.00
C ARG A 45 -6.03 5.57 4.07
N ARG A 46 -7.05 4.95 4.65
CA ARG A 46 -8.34 4.66 4.00
C ARG A 46 -9.24 5.88 4.13
N GLU A 47 -9.84 6.27 3.02
CA GLU A 47 -10.88 7.28 2.93
C GLU A 47 -12.10 6.64 2.30
N VAL A 48 -13.25 6.93 2.87
CA VAL A 48 -14.52 6.57 2.26
C VAL A 48 -14.99 7.70 1.37
N ASP A 49 -15.73 7.39 0.31
CA ASP A 49 -16.49 8.40 -0.42
C ASP A 49 -17.47 9.14 0.51
N GLY A 50 -18.09 10.22 0.01
CA GLY A 50 -19.05 11.00 0.79
C GLY A 50 -20.29 10.21 1.28
N GLN A 51 -20.44 8.96 0.86
CA GLN A 51 -21.54 8.07 1.23
C GLN A 51 -21.09 6.88 2.11
N GLY A 52 -19.79 6.68 2.33
CA GLY A 52 -19.29 5.55 3.11
C GLY A 52 -19.20 4.22 2.35
N ILE A 53 -19.43 4.19 1.03
CA ILE A 53 -19.67 2.95 0.28
C ILE A 53 -18.39 2.45 -0.39
N THR A 54 -17.63 3.36 -1.01
CA THR A 54 -16.42 3.01 -1.74
C THR A 54 -15.19 3.42 -0.96
N ASP A 55 -14.31 2.45 -0.76
CA ASP A 55 -13.03 2.70 -0.13
C ASP A 55 -11.97 3.14 -1.13
N SER A 56 -11.28 4.20 -0.76
CA SER A 56 -10.16 4.77 -1.48
C SER A 56 -8.96 4.92 -0.57
N PHE A 57 -7.76 4.83 -1.13
CA PHE A 57 -6.52 4.82 -0.38
C PHE A 57 -5.61 5.95 -0.83
N ARG A 58 -5.03 6.67 0.12
CA ARG A 58 -4.06 7.76 -0.13
C ARG A 58 -2.80 7.59 0.69
N LEU A 59 -1.72 8.18 0.20
CA LEU A 59 -0.50 8.32 0.98
C LEU A 59 -0.70 9.30 2.15
N THR A 60 -0.15 8.94 3.30
CA THR A 60 0.06 9.87 4.42
C THR A 60 1.22 10.82 4.08
N PRO A 61 1.46 11.89 4.87
CA PRO A 61 2.65 12.72 4.71
C PRO A 61 3.96 11.90 4.75
N LEU A 62 4.06 10.91 5.65
CA LEU A 62 5.20 9.99 5.73
C LEU A 62 5.35 9.16 4.45
N GLY A 63 4.25 8.57 3.96
CA GLY A 63 4.27 7.81 2.70
C GLY A 63 4.70 8.67 1.50
N ARG A 64 4.28 9.94 1.45
CA ARG A 64 4.74 10.90 0.43
C ARG A 64 6.23 11.19 0.53
N GLN A 65 6.77 11.39 1.73
CA GLN A 65 8.21 11.59 1.91
C GLN A 65 9.03 10.40 1.44
N LEU A 66 8.64 9.18 1.82
CA LEU A 66 9.36 7.95 1.43
C LEU A 66 9.32 7.72 -0.08
N THR A 67 8.16 7.92 -0.71
CA THR A 67 8.02 7.79 -2.17
C THR A 67 8.79 8.87 -2.93
N ALA A 68 8.80 10.12 -2.43
CA ALA A 68 9.59 11.20 -3.01
C ALA A 68 11.10 10.95 -2.90
N GLN A 69 11.58 10.50 -1.74
CA GLN A 69 12.98 10.11 -1.55
C GLN A 69 13.38 9.00 -2.53
N TRP A 70 12.53 7.98 -2.68
CA TRP A 70 12.80 6.90 -3.62
C TRP A 70 12.93 7.38 -5.08
N GLU A 71 12.03 8.27 -5.52
CA GLU A 71 12.10 8.82 -6.87
C GLU A 71 13.35 9.68 -7.11
N ILE A 72 13.75 10.48 -6.12
CA ILE A 72 14.92 11.36 -6.20
C ILE A 72 16.20 10.53 -6.26
N THR A 73 16.36 9.60 -5.33
CA THR A 73 17.60 8.84 -5.21
C THR A 73 17.70 7.75 -6.28
N ARG A 74 16.58 7.36 -6.91
CA ARG A 74 16.44 6.13 -7.73
C ARG A 74 17.11 4.93 -7.08
N GLN A 75 17.18 4.96 -5.75
CA GLN A 75 17.90 3.95 -5.00
C GLN A 75 17.10 2.68 -5.13
N ILE A 76 17.78 1.61 -5.54
CA ILE A 76 17.29 0.27 -5.30
C ILE A 76 17.16 0.20 -3.79
N TRP A 77 15.93 0.12 -3.27
CA TRP A 77 15.75 -0.21 -1.85
C TRP A 77 16.58 -1.46 -1.63
N GLN A 78 17.50 -1.45 -0.67
CA GLN A 78 18.31 -2.64 -0.41
C GLN A 78 17.35 -3.80 -0.25
N GLU A 79 17.62 -4.90 -0.96
CA GLU A 79 16.74 -6.05 -0.88
C GLU A 79 16.64 -6.47 0.58
N PRO A 80 15.42 -6.55 1.14
CA PRO A 80 15.27 -6.88 2.54
C PRO A 80 15.88 -8.26 2.76
N SER A 81 16.76 -8.34 3.74
CA SER A 81 17.37 -9.57 4.20
C SER A 81 16.30 -10.58 4.58
N TRP A 82 16.66 -11.86 4.56
CA TRP A 82 15.74 -12.93 4.95
C TRP A 82 15.20 -12.72 6.38
N TRP A 83 16.00 -12.12 7.27
CA TRP A 83 15.60 -11.84 8.64
C TRP A 83 14.59 -10.69 8.72
N GLU A 84 14.78 -9.62 7.95
CA GLU A 84 13.79 -8.54 7.84
C GLU A 84 12.46 -9.04 7.25
N ARG A 85 12.51 -9.97 6.28
CA ARG A 85 11.31 -10.62 5.73
C ARG A 85 10.60 -11.48 6.78
N LEU A 86 11.34 -12.23 7.59
CA LEU A 86 10.75 -13.03 8.67
C LEU A 86 10.15 -12.13 9.75
N LEU A 87 10.89 -11.12 10.21
CA LEU A 87 10.39 -10.14 11.17
C LEU A 87 9.14 -9.46 10.66
N ASN A 88 9.11 -8.96 9.41
CA ASN A 88 7.92 -8.35 8.83
C ASN A 88 6.73 -9.33 8.77
N THR A 89 6.99 -10.61 8.52
CA THR A 89 5.94 -11.66 8.53
C THR A 89 5.41 -11.89 9.94
N LEU A 90 6.28 -11.96 10.94
CA LEU A 90 5.89 -12.09 12.35
C LEU A 90 5.14 -10.84 12.82
N THR A 91 5.64 -9.64 12.52
CA THR A 91 4.96 -8.38 12.87
C THR A 91 3.58 -8.32 12.24
N ARG A 92 3.43 -8.73 10.97
CA ARG A 92 2.12 -8.83 10.31
C ARG A 92 1.17 -9.80 11.00
N TRP A 93 1.70 -10.85 11.62
CA TRP A 93 0.89 -11.89 12.26
C TRP A 93 0.54 -11.55 13.72
N PHE A 94 1.44 -10.85 14.42
CA PHE A 94 1.26 -10.42 15.80
C PHE A 94 0.70 -9.00 15.95
N SER A 95 0.62 -8.22 14.88
CA SER A 95 -0.06 -6.92 14.91
C SER A 95 -1.54 -7.17 15.17
N LEU A 96 -1.93 -7.04 16.43
CA LEU A 96 -3.32 -7.00 16.85
C LEU A 96 -3.93 -5.71 16.26
N PRO A 97 -5.11 -5.78 15.62
CA PRO A 97 -5.83 -4.57 15.27
C PRO A 97 -6.16 -3.83 16.58
N PHE A 98 -5.61 -2.62 16.74
CA PHE A 98 -6.00 -1.71 17.82
C PHE A 98 -7.21 -0.90 17.38
#